data_AF-A0A0M1P7X2-F1
#
_entry.id   AF-A0A0M1P7X2-F1
#
_cell.length_a   1.000
_cell.length_b   1.000
_cell.length_c   1.000
_cell.angle_alpha   90.00
_cell.angle_beta   90.00
_cell.angle_gamma   90.00
#
_symmetry.space_group_name_H-M   'P 1'
#
loop_
_entity.id
_entity.type
_entity.pdbx_description
1 polymer ?
#
loop_
_entity_poly.entity_id
_entity_poly.type
_entity_poly.pdbx_seq_one_letter_code
_entity_poly.pdbx_strand_id
1 'polypeptide(L)'
;MIVEGDAENLLLPTFADKLGKSFAKNGVSVVNVGSTALLRYSKIFARQKEPMMQLPVAIVTDCDEPVSKIDKDSGNVIFLADRTPQAIIFDKKLKYSDGNIKAYISHEWTLEFDIACSCLKKELFASILMARDYINQDKALTEGREVKKHKEINDYLTEAGTQISEWDTYDPFMLASNIVRDVVLKKNISKAVVAQCFSGILKERNFTLEELDVIRSDIYLKYLVDAIDYVTGA
;
A
#
# COMPACT_ATOMS: atom_id res chain seq x y z
N MET A 1 13.78 -7.38 -2.64
CA MET A 1 12.98 -6.41 -1.86
C MET A 1 12.38 -7.13 -0.67
N ILE A 2 12.49 -6.58 0.53
CA ILE A 2 11.99 -7.15 1.77
C ILE A 2 10.76 -6.35 2.22
N VAL A 3 9.67 -7.03 2.58
CA VAL A 3 8.39 -6.42 2.96
C VAL A 3 7.83 -7.06 4.22
N GLU A 4 6.98 -6.33 4.95
CA GLU A 4 6.42 -6.76 6.24
C GLU A 4 5.25 -7.73 6.11
N GLY A 5 4.42 -7.58 5.07
CA GLY A 5 3.16 -8.31 4.94
C GLY A 5 2.84 -8.80 3.52
N ASP A 6 1.70 -9.51 3.43
CA ASP A 6 1.21 -10.06 2.17
C ASP A 6 0.66 -8.98 1.23
N ALA A 7 0.22 -7.84 1.78
CA ALA A 7 -0.32 -6.75 0.97
C ALA A 7 0.73 -6.20 0.01
N GLU A 8 1.91 -5.85 0.52
CA GLU A 8 3.06 -5.39 -0.25
C GLU A 8 3.53 -6.48 -1.22
N ASN A 9 3.59 -7.74 -0.76
CA ASN A 9 4.05 -8.86 -1.57
C ASN A 9 3.17 -9.10 -2.80
N LEU A 10 1.86 -8.90 -2.67
CA LEU A 10 0.89 -9.01 -3.77
C LEU A 10 0.90 -7.77 -4.68
N LEU A 11 1.03 -6.58 -4.09
CA LEU A 11 0.90 -5.31 -4.81
C LEU A 11 2.16 -4.92 -5.59
N LEU A 12 3.33 -4.97 -4.94
CA LEU A 12 4.56 -4.37 -5.47
C LEU A 12 4.98 -4.90 -6.85
N PRO A 13 4.87 -6.21 -7.16
CA PRO A 13 5.18 -6.70 -8.51
C PRO A 13 4.29 -6.05 -9.58
N THR A 14 2.99 -5.93 -9.31
CA THR A 14 2.04 -5.30 -10.23
C THR A 14 2.32 -3.81 -10.38
N PHE A 15 2.62 -3.12 -9.28
CA PHE A 15 2.93 -1.70 -9.30
C PHE A 15 4.23 -1.43 -10.09
N ALA A 16 5.27 -2.24 -9.87
CA ALA A 16 6.52 -2.16 -10.62
C ALA A 16 6.33 -2.44 -12.12
N ASP A 17 5.50 -3.41 -12.49
CA ASP A 17 5.14 -3.66 -13.89
C ASP A 17 4.48 -2.44 -14.54
N LYS A 18 3.56 -1.77 -13.84
CA LYS A 18 2.87 -0.57 -14.34
C LYS A 18 3.81 0.63 -14.47
N LEU A 19 4.84 0.70 -13.64
CA LEU A 19 5.92 1.67 -13.77
C LEU A 19 6.96 1.28 -14.84
N GLY A 20 6.77 0.20 -15.60
CA GLY A 20 7.74 -0.28 -16.61
C GLY A 20 9.01 -0.88 -16.00
N LYS A 21 9.02 -1.15 -14.70
CA LYS A 21 10.14 -1.66 -13.90
C LYS A 21 9.87 -3.08 -13.41
N SER A 22 9.41 -3.94 -14.31
CA SER A 22 9.01 -5.31 -14.00
C SER A 22 10.06 -6.06 -13.18
N PHE A 23 9.67 -6.57 -12.01
CA PHE A 23 10.56 -7.30 -11.13
C PHE A 23 11.13 -8.57 -11.79
N ALA A 24 10.31 -9.29 -12.55
CA ALA A 24 10.74 -10.48 -13.28
C ALA A 24 11.84 -10.16 -14.32
N LYS A 25 11.67 -9.07 -15.08
CA LYS A 25 12.66 -8.64 -16.09
C LYS A 25 13.97 -8.13 -15.47
N ASN A 26 13.90 -7.59 -14.25
CA ASN A 26 15.04 -7.03 -13.54
C ASN A 26 15.65 -8.00 -12.51
N GLY A 27 15.19 -9.26 -12.44
CA GLY A 27 15.72 -10.25 -11.49
C GLY A 27 15.46 -9.92 -10.02
N VAL A 28 14.39 -9.17 -9.73
CA VAL A 28 14.01 -8.76 -8.38
C VAL A 28 13.03 -9.77 -7.78
N SER A 29 13.35 -10.28 -6.59
CA SER A 29 12.43 -11.08 -5.77
C SER A 29 11.89 -10.27 -4.61
N VAL A 30 10.60 -10.43 -4.30
CA VAL A 30 9.98 -9.91 -3.08
C VAL A 30 10.00 -10.99 -2.00
N VAL A 31 10.45 -10.64 -0.80
CA VAL A 31 10.56 -11.53 0.35
C VAL A 31 9.68 -10.96 1.45
N ASN A 32 8.53 -11.58 1.69
CA ASN A 32 7.68 -11.29 2.83
C ASN A 32 8.27 -11.95 4.09
N VAL A 33 8.57 -11.16 5.12
CA VAL A 33 9.10 -11.67 6.40
C VAL A 33 8.02 -11.89 7.47
N GLY A 34 6.76 -11.56 7.18
CA GLY A 34 5.58 -11.83 8.01
C GLY A 34 5.65 -11.25 9.42
N SER A 35 6.55 -10.30 9.66
CA SER A 35 6.87 -9.74 10.97
C SER A 35 7.73 -8.48 10.82
N THR A 36 7.85 -7.70 11.89
CA THR A 36 8.77 -6.55 11.97
C THR A 36 10.25 -6.97 12.10
N ALA A 37 10.57 -8.26 11.94
CA ALA A 37 11.94 -8.79 12.02
C ALA A 37 12.80 -8.49 10.77
N LEU A 38 12.53 -7.36 10.10
CA LEU A 38 13.20 -6.91 8.88
C LEU A 38 14.73 -6.92 9.01
N LEU A 39 15.24 -6.44 10.16
CA LEU A 39 16.68 -6.38 10.43
C LEU A 39 17.38 -7.73 10.36
N ARG A 40 16.72 -8.79 10.82
CA ARG A 40 17.35 -10.12 10.90
C ARG A 40 17.64 -10.63 9.50
N TYR A 41 16.68 -10.48 8.59
CA TYR A 41 16.79 -10.95 7.22
C TYR A 41 17.61 -10.00 6.35
N SER A 42 17.49 -8.69 6.54
CA SER A 42 18.26 -7.72 5.75
C SER A 42 19.76 -7.82 6.02
N LYS A 43 20.18 -8.02 7.27
CA LYS A 43 21.61 -8.14 7.65
C LYS A 43 22.33 -9.31 7.01
N ILE A 44 21.64 -10.31 6.47
CA ILE A 44 22.27 -11.39 5.69
C ILE A 44 22.97 -10.83 4.44
N PHE A 45 22.46 -9.70 3.91
CA PHE A 45 23.01 -9.02 2.75
C PHE A 45 24.05 -7.96 3.10
N ALA A 46 24.33 -7.74 4.39
CA ALA A 46 25.39 -6.86 4.86
C ALA A 46 26.68 -7.67 5.11
N ARG A 47 27.82 -7.17 4.64
CA ARG A 47 29.12 -7.78 4.91
C ARG A 47 29.89 -6.94 5.93
N GLN A 48 30.58 -7.62 6.86
CA GLN A 48 31.48 -6.97 7.81
C GLN A 48 32.90 -6.77 7.25
N LYS A 49 33.24 -7.46 6.15
CA LYS A 49 34.58 -7.44 5.54
C LYS A 49 34.45 -7.36 4.03
N GLU A 50 35.45 -6.74 3.41
CA GLU A 50 35.58 -6.66 1.96
C GLU A 50 35.71 -8.05 1.29
N PRO A 51 35.26 -8.21 0.03
CA PRO A 51 34.57 -7.20 -0.76
C PRO A 51 33.12 -7.01 -0.29
N MET A 52 32.66 -5.77 -0.19
CA MET A 52 31.26 -5.45 0.16
C MET A 52 30.27 -5.99 -0.88
N MET A 53 29.09 -6.43 -0.42
CA MET A 53 28.02 -6.89 -1.31
C MET A 53 27.40 -5.69 -2.03
N GLN A 54 27.25 -5.79 -3.35
CA GLN A 54 26.71 -4.71 -4.19
C GLN A 54 25.23 -4.93 -4.58
N LEU A 55 24.63 -6.06 -4.17
CA LEU A 55 23.24 -6.38 -4.47
C LEU A 55 22.32 -5.36 -3.77
N PRO A 56 21.51 -4.56 -4.50
CA PRO A 56 20.61 -3.60 -3.86
C PRO A 56 19.48 -4.32 -3.13
N VAL A 57 19.29 -3.97 -1.85
CA VAL A 57 18.21 -4.50 -1.01
C VAL A 57 17.35 -3.36 -0.49
N ALA A 58 16.16 -3.20 -1.06
CA ALA A 58 15.13 -2.31 -0.49
C ALA A 58 14.34 -3.02 0.61
N ILE A 59 14.10 -2.33 1.72
CA ILE A 59 13.15 -2.67 2.76
C ILE A 59 11.97 -1.70 2.64
N VAL A 60 10.75 -2.21 2.50
CA VAL A 60 9.52 -1.40 2.51
C VAL A 60 8.74 -1.72 3.78
N THR A 61 8.37 -0.69 4.55
CA THR A 61 7.72 -0.81 5.86
C THR A 61 6.80 0.39 6.13
N ASP A 62 5.80 0.20 6.97
CA ASP A 62 4.88 1.26 7.37
C ASP A 62 5.55 2.29 8.31
N CYS A 63 5.02 3.51 8.36
CA CYS A 63 5.39 4.52 9.38
C CYS A 63 4.91 4.07 10.76
N ASP A 64 3.75 3.41 10.83
CA ASP A 64 3.06 2.96 12.04
C ASP A 64 2.61 4.08 13.00
N GLU A 65 2.64 5.35 12.57
CA GLU A 65 2.07 6.46 13.35
C GLU A 65 0.61 6.72 12.93
N PRO A 66 -0.39 6.42 13.78
CA PRO A 66 -1.78 6.56 13.38
C PRO A 66 -2.19 8.00 13.07
N VAL A 67 -2.88 8.18 11.93
CA VAL A 67 -3.43 9.48 11.54
C VAL A 67 -4.75 9.77 12.24
N SER A 68 -5.59 8.74 12.34
CA SER A 68 -6.95 8.85 12.84
C SER A 68 -7.38 7.60 13.60
N LYS A 69 -8.48 7.73 14.34
CA LYS A 69 -9.14 6.62 15.04
C LYS A 69 -10.65 6.75 14.88
N ILE A 70 -11.35 5.65 15.12
CA ILE A 70 -12.81 5.67 15.25
C ILE A 70 -13.16 6.04 16.69
N ASP A 71 -13.97 7.08 16.83
CA ASP A 71 -14.63 7.41 18.06
C ASP A 71 -15.63 6.32 18.44
N LYS A 72 -15.55 5.83 19.68
CA LYS A 72 -16.37 4.69 20.11
C LYS A 72 -17.84 5.06 20.30
N ASP A 73 -18.12 6.33 20.61
CA ASP A 73 -19.46 6.78 20.94
C ASP A 73 -20.23 7.23 19.69
N SER A 74 -19.61 8.05 18.85
CA SER A 74 -20.21 8.55 17.61
C SER A 74 -19.99 7.65 16.39
N GLY A 75 -18.97 6.77 16.43
CA GLY A 75 -18.56 5.97 15.28
C GLY A 75 -17.82 6.76 14.19
N ASN A 76 -17.57 8.06 14.42
CA ASN A 76 -16.94 8.97 13.47
C ASN A 76 -15.41 8.83 13.49
N VAL A 77 -14.77 9.28 12.40
CA VAL A 77 -13.32 9.38 12.32
C VAL A 77 -12.87 10.64 13.05
N ILE A 78 -11.88 10.51 13.94
CA ILE A 78 -11.24 11.62 14.66
C ILE A 78 -9.74 11.58 14.41
N PHE A 79 -9.15 12.74 14.10
CA PHE A 79 -7.70 12.87 13.95
C PHE A 79 -6.96 12.84 15.27
N LEU A 80 -5.74 12.31 15.21
CA LEU A 80 -4.80 12.36 16.32
C LEU A 80 -3.91 13.60 16.15
N ALA A 81 -3.82 14.40 17.22
CA ALA A 81 -2.93 15.56 17.29
C ALA A 81 -1.48 15.12 17.57
N ASP A 82 -0.54 16.06 17.40
CA ASP A 82 0.87 15.93 17.79
C ASP A 82 1.64 14.78 17.09
N ARG A 83 1.28 14.50 15.83
CA ARG A 83 1.97 13.52 14.97
C ARG A 83 3.33 14.04 14.50
N THR A 84 4.30 13.14 14.37
CA THR A 84 5.67 13.44 13.93
C THR A 84 6.20 12.40 12.93
N PRO A 85 5.52 12.17 11.79
CA PRO A 85 5.81 11.04 10.93
C PRO A 85 7.22 11.13 10.34
N GLN A 86 7.71 12.35 10.08
CA GLN A 86 9.06 12.57 9.55
C GLN A 86 10.16 12.12 10.53
N ALA A 87 9.97 12.29 11.85
CA ALA A 87 10.92 11.84 12.85
C ALA A 87 10.97 10.31 12.91
N ILE A 88 9.80 9.66 12.88
CA ILE A 88 9.69 8.20 12.86
C ILE A 88 10.30 7.61 11.59
N ILE A 89 10.02 8.22 10.43
CA ILE A 89 10.62 7.84 9.14
C ILE A 89 12.15 7.96 9.22
N PHE A 90 12.67 9.06 9.76
CA PHE A 90 14.11 9.27 9.93
C PHE A 90 14.74 8.18 10.80
N ASP A 91 14.16 7.90 11.97
CA ASP A 91 14.65 6.89 12.90
C ASP A 91 14.60 5.48 12.29
N LYS A 92 13.50 5.13 11.60
CA LYS A 92 13.38 3.84 10.89
C LYS A 92 14.40 3.74 9.75
N LYS A 93 14.64 4.81 8.99
CA LYS A 93 15.68 4.83 7.94
C LYS A 93 17.06 4.59 8.51
N LEU A 94 17.41 5.26 9.61
CA LEU A 94 18.69 5.10 10.29
C LEU A 94 18.86 3.68 10.86
N LYS A 95 17.79 3.13 11.42
CA LYS A 95 17.77 1.79 12.00
C LYS A 95 17.93 0.68 10.95
N TYR A 96 17.21 0.79 9.83
CA TYR A 96 17.05 -0.31 8.87
C TYR A 96 17.98 -0.23 7.65
N SER A 97 18.61 0.91 7.38
CA SER A 97 19.55 1.05 6.26
C SER A 97 20.99 0.75 6.68
N ASP A 98 21.71 0.00 5.85
CA ASP A 98 23.12 -0.34 6.05
C ASP A 98 23.78 -0.66 4.70
N GLY A 99 24.71 0.18 4.24
CA GLY A 99 25.38 -0.02 2.95
C GLY A 99 24.42 -0.12 1.75
N ASN A 100 24.41 -1.29 1.11
CA ASN A 100 23.54 -1.71 0.00
C ASN A 100 22.08 -2.02 0.41
N ILE A 101 21.76 -1.91 1.70
CA ILE A 101 20.41 -2.06 2.23
C ILE A 101 19.84 -0.66 2.49
N LYS A 102 18.69 -0.34 1.88
CA LYS A 102 18.00 0.95 2.03
C LYS A 102 16.56 0.74 2.48
N ALA A 103 16.13 1.53 3.46
CA ALA A 103 14.76 1.48 3.96
C ALA A 103 13.89 2.60 3.37
N TYR A 104 12.69 2.22 2.94
CA TYR A 104 11.66 3.05 2.36
C TYR A 104 10.40 2.90 3.21
N ILE A 105 10.05 3.99 3.91
CA ILE A 105 9.02 3.99 4.93
C ILE A 105 7.82 4.74 4.35
N SER A 106 6.60 4.26 4.63
CA SER A 106 5.37 4.96 4.28
C SER A 106 5.41 6.42 4.77
N HIS A 107 4.83 7.34 4.01
CA HIS A 107 4.89 8.78 4.24
C HIS A 107 4.07 9.24 5.44
N GLU A 108 2.86 8.70 5.66
CA GLU A 108 1.99 9.13 6.76
C GLU A 108 1.79 8.05 7.80
N TRP A 109 1.28 6.88 7.40
CA TRP A 109 0.84 5.87 8.37
C TRP A 109 1.05 4.44 7.93
N THR A 110 0.31 4.00 6.91
CA THR A 110 0.33 2.64 6.36
C THR A 110 0.27 2.71 4.86
N LEU A 111 0.69 1.64 4.17
CA LEU A 111 0.54 1.49 2.73
C LEU A 111 -0.84 1.93 2.21
N GLU A 112 -1.92 1.42 2.79
CA GLU A 112 -3.27 1.70 2.31
C GLU A 112 -3.65 3.18 2.51
N PHE A 113 -3.29 3.74 3.67
CA PHE A 113 -3.58 5.14 3.97
C PHE A 113 -2.87 6.09 3.00
N ASP A 114 -1.58 5.83 2.72
CA ASP A 114 -0.79 6.64 1.80
C ASP A 114 -1.34 6.56 0.37
N ILE A 115 -1.73 5.37 -0.09
CA ILE A 115 -2.39 5.22 -1.40
C ILE A 115 -3.72 5.98 -1.43
N ALA A 116 -4.48 6.00 -0.33
CA ALA A 116 -5.72 6.78 -0.24
C ALA A 116 -5.50 8.30 -0.26
N CYS A 117 -4.33 8.77 0.16
CA CYS A 117 -3.92 10.17 0.01
C CYS A 117 -3.52 10.49 -1.44
N SER A 118 -2.93 9.52 -2.14
CA SER A 118 -2.33 9.67 -3.48
C SER A 118 -3.33 9.83 -4.64
N CYS A 119 -2.81 10.04 -5.84
CA CYS A 119 -3.54 10.00 -7.11
C CYS A 119 -4.29 8.67 -7.38
N LEU A 120 -3.95 7.56 -6.71
CA LEU A 120 -4.57 6.24 -6.89
C LEU A 120 -5.73 5.93 -5.92
N LYS A 121 -6.22 6.93 -5.20
CA LYS A 121 -7.27 6.76 -4.17
C LYS A 121 -8.57 6.15 -4.71
N LYS A 122 -8.92 6.44 -5.96
CA LYS A 122 -10.14 5.92 -6.60
C LYS A 122 -10.02 4.42 -6.84
N GLU A 123 -8.89 3.98 -7.40
CA GLU A 123 -8.58 2.58 -7.66
C GLU A 123 -8.47 1.80 -6.35
N LEU A 124 -7.85 2.39 -5.32
CA LEU A 124 -7.83 1.79 -3.99
C LEU A 124 -9.23 1.64 -3.43
N PHE A 125 -10.06 2.68 -3.46
CA PHE A 125 -11.39 2.59 -2.87
C PHE A 125 -12.27 1.59 -3.62
N ALA A 126 -12.18 1.53 -4.94
CA ALA A 126 -12.81 0.49 -5.75
C ALA A 126 -12.37 -0.92 -5.33
N SER A 127 -11.08 -1.11 -5.03
CA SER A 127 -10.56 -2.40 -4.54
C SER A 127 -11.11 -2.79 -3.17
N ILE A 128 -11.39 -1.81 -2.30
CA ILE A 128 -11.98 -2.04 -0.97
C ILE A 128 -13.46 -2.44 -1.11
N LEU A 129 -14.21 -1.78 -2.01
CA LEU A 129 -15.59 -2.15 -2.33
C LEU A 129 -15.66 -3.57 -2.92
N MET A 130 -14.74 -3.90 -3.82
CA MET A 130 -14.62 -5.23 -4.41
C MET A 130 -14.28 -6.30 -3.36
N ALA A 131 -13.31 -6.04 -2.47
CA ALA A 131 -12.96 -6.93 -1.38
C ALA A 131 -14.13 -7.16 -0.40
N ARG A 132 -14.92 -6.11 -0.13
CA ARG A 132 -16.13 -6.21 0.70
C ARG A 132 -17.17 -7.14 0.08
N ASP A 133 -17.40 -7.02 -1.23
CA ASP A 133 -18.33 -7.89 -1.95
C ASP A 133 -17.87 -9.35 -1.92
N TYR A 134 -16.57 -9.62 -2.07
CA TYR A 134 -16.02 -10.98 -1.95
C TYR A 134 -16.28 -11.60 -0.57
N ILE A 135 -16.08 -10.84 0.51
CA ILE A 135 -16.39 -11.31 1.87
C ILE A 135 -17.88 -11.61 2.03
N ASN A 136 -18.74 -10.74 1.51
CA ASN A 136 -20.19 -10.92 1.59
C ASN A 136 -20.67 -12.15 0.80
N GLN A 137 -20.08 -12.40 -0.36
CA GLN A 137 -20.37 -13.57 -1.19
C GLN A 137 -19.89 -14.86 -0.53
N ASP A 138 -18.68 -14.87 0.03
CA ASP A 138 -18.13 -16.01 0.77
C ASP A 138 -19.00 -16.37 1.99
N LYS A 139 -19.47 -15.35 2.72
CA LYS A 139 -20.44 -15.53 3.81
C LYS A 139 -21.78 -16.06 3.31
N ALA A 140 -22.29 -15.56 2.19
CA ALA A 140 -23.54 -16.06 1.60
C ALA A 140 -23.42 -17.54 1.20
N LEU A 141 -22.31 -17.93 0.57
CA LEU A 141 -22.01 -19.32 0.23
C LEU A 141 -21.96 -20.23 1.46
N THR A 142 -21.24 -19.79 2.49
CA THR A 142 -21.10 -20.54 3.76
C THR A 142 -22.46 -20.72 4.46
N GLU A 143 -23.38 -19.77 4.28
CA GLU A 143 -24.72 -19.80 4.85
C GLU A 143 -25.79 -20.40 3.91
N GLY A 144 -25.40 -20.91 2.73
CA GLY A 144 -26.32 -21.50 1.76
C GLY A 144 -27.30 -20.50 1.10
N ARG A 145 -26.96 -19.22 1.07
CA ARG A 145 -27.76 -18.15 0.44
C ARG A 145 -27.35 -17.94 -1.02
N GLU A 146 -28.26 -17.39 -1.81
CA GLU A 146 -27.99 -17.07 -3.21
C GLU A 146 -26.91 -15.98 -3.34
N VAL A 147 -25.94 -16.22 -4.21
CA VAL A 147 -24.79 -15.33 -4.42
C VAL A 147 -25.14 -14.32 -5.51
N LYS A 148 -24.97 -13.02 -5.21
CA LYS A 148 -25.12 -11.97 -6.22
C LYS A 148 -24.04 -12.11 -7.30
N LYS A 149 -24.39 -11.83 -8.55
CA LYS A 149 -23.45 -11.81 -9.68
C LYS A 149 -22.28 -10.87 -9.39
N HIS A 150 -21.06 -11.26 -9.76
CA HIS A 150 -19.90 -10.39 -9.70
C HIS A 150 -20.12 -9.14 -10.55
N LYS A 151 -19.86 -7.97 -9.96
CA LYS A 151 -19.79 -6.70 -10.68
C LYS A 151 -18.51 -6.66 -11.52
N GLU A 152 -18.50 -5.84 -12.57
CA GLU A 152 -17.28 -5.60 -13.33
C GLU A 152 -16.39 -4.57 -12.61
N ILE A 153 -15.08 -4.55 -12.93
CA ILE A 153 -14.14 -3.58 -12.34
C ILE A 153 -14.61 -2.12 -12.55
N ASN A 154 -15.19 -1.82 -13.72
CA ASN A 154 -15.69 -0.49 -14.04
C ASN A 154 -16.86 -0.06 -13.15
N ASP A 155 -17.70 -1.00 -12.68
CA ASP A 155 -18.78 -0.71 -11.76
C ASP A 155 -18.22 -0.25 -10.41
N TYR A 156 -17.20 -0.95 -9.89
CA TYR A 156 -16.52 -0.57 -8.64
C TYR A 156 -15.81 0.78 -8.76
N LEU A 157 -15.16 1.06 -9.90
CA LEU A 157 -14.52 2.36 -10.16
C LEU A 157 -15.55 3.49 -10.22
N THR A 158 -16.72 3.24 -10.82
CA THR A 158 -17.81 4.22 -10.89
C THR A 158 -18.38 4.48 -9.49
N GLU A 159 -18.70 3.42 -8.75
CA GLU A 159 -19.21 3.49 -7.38
C GLU A 159 -18.24 4.23 -6.44
N ALA A 160 -16.94 3.90 -6.51
CA ALA A 160 -15.90 4.59 -5.76
C ALA A 160 -15.82 6.07 -6.12
N GLY A 161 -15.90 6.42 -7.41
CA GLY A 161 -15.90 7.80 -7.86
C GLY A 161 -17.08 8.59 -7.31
N THR A 162 -18.30 8.05 -7.39
CA THR A 162 -19.51 8.67 -6.85
C THR A 162 -19.40 8.92 -5.35
N GLN A 163 -19.02 7.91 -4.57
CA GLN A 163 -18.88 8.05 -3.11
C GLN A 163 -17.76 9.03 -2.72
N ILE A 164 -16.66 9.08 -3.46
CA ILE A 164 -15.61 10.09 -3.22
C ILE A 164 -16.13 11.50 -3.50
N SER A 165 -16.97 11.69 -4.52
CA SER A 165 -17.58 12.99 -4.80
C SER A 165 -18.57 13.44 -3.72
N GLU A 166 -19.18 12.52 -2.97
CA GLU A 166 -20.00 12.85 -1.79
C GLU A 166 -19.16 13.36 -0.60
N TRP A 167 -17.84 13.20 -0.66
CA TRP A 167 -16.86 13.67 0.33
C TRP A 167 -16.01 14.83 -0.19
N ASP A 168 -16.51 15.59 -1.17
CA ASP A 168 -15.82 16.73 -1.77
C ASP A 168 -15.43 17.84 -0.77
N THR A 169 -16.21 17.98 0.31
CA THR A 169 -15.96 18.92 1.41
C THR A 169 -14.94 18.44 2.44
N TYR A 170 -14.52 17.17 2.38
CA TYR A 170 -13.58 16.60 3.35
C TYR A 170 -12.17 17.05 3.02
N ASP A 171 -11.37 17.31 4.06
CA ASP A 171 -9.95 17.46 3.87
C ASP A 171 -9.31 16.13 3.40
N PRO A 172 -8.14 16.17 2.74
CA PRO A 172 -7.52 14.97 2.16
C PRO A 172 -7.31 13.82 3.14
N PHE A 173 -6.97 14.09 4.40
CA PHE A 173 -6.74 13.04 5.40
C PHE A 173 -8.05 12.47 5.93
N MET A 174 -9.11 13.27 5.99
CA MET A 174 -10.43 12.80 6.38
C MET A 174 -10.99 11.89 5.29
N LEU A 175 -10.86 12.31 4.03
CA LEU A 175 -11.18 11.49 2.86
C LEU A 175 -10.42 10.16 2.90
N ALA A 176 -9.08 10.20 3.04
CA ALA A 176 -8.25 9.00 3.11
C ALA A 176 -8.66 8.07 4.26
N SER A 177 -8.90 8.63 5.45
CA SER A 177 -9.34 7.87 6.63
C SER A 177 -10.70 7.19 6.41
N ASN A 178 -11.61 7.83 5.67
CA ASN A 178 -12.91 7.25 5.33
C ASN A 178 -12.76 6.13 4.29
N ILE A 179 -11.92 6.32 3.26
CA ILE A 179 -11.60 5.29 2.26
C ILE A 179 -11.07 4.02 2.94
N VAL A 180 -10.08 4.16 3.84
CA VAL A 180 -9.43 3.00 4.48
C VAL A 180 -10.11 2.53 5.76
N ARG A 181 -11.29 3.08 6.09
CA ARG A 181 -11.98 2.85 7.37
C ARG A 181 -12.15 1.37 7.70
N ASP A 182 -12.60 0.57 6.74
CA ASP A 182 -12.89 -0.85 7.00
C ASP A 182 -11.65 -1.75 6.94
N VAL A 183 -10.52 -1.23 6.47
CA VAL A 183 -9.26 -1.99 6.28
C VAL A 183 -8.27 -1.67 7.39
N VAL A 184 -8.03 -0.38 7.66
CA VAL A 184 -7.01 0.08 8.61
C VAL A 184 -7.62 0.31 10.00
N LEU A 185 -8.76 1.00 10.07
CA LEU A 185 -9.34 1.41 11.36
C LEU A 185 -10.14 0.29 12.03
N LYS A 186 -11.12 -0.27 11.31
CA LYS A 186 -11.98 -1.35 11.83
C LYS A 186 -11.40 -2.75 11.59
N LYS A 187 -10.54 -2.91 10.58
CA LYS A 187 -9.92 -4.20 10.22
C LYS A 187 -10.95 -5.29 9.91
N ASN A 188 -12.10 -4.89 9.35
CA ASN A 188 -13.16 -5.80 8.92
C ASN A 188 -12.80 -6.52 7.62
N ILE A 189 -11.93 -5.91 6.81
CA ILE A 189 -11.48 -6.42 5.51
C ILE A 189 -9.97 -6.65 5.58
N SER A 190 -9.51 -7.80 5.09
CA SER A 190 -8.08 -8.15 5.06
C SER A 190 -7.30 -7.26 4.10
N LYS A 191 -6.17 -6.73 4.57
CA LYS A 191 -5.19 -5.98 3.76
C LYS A 191 -4.75 -6.76 2.52
N ALA A 192 -4.51 -8.07 2.65
CA ALA A 192 -4.08 -8.92 1.54
C ALA A 192 -5.15 -9.04 0.45
N VAL A 193 -6.44 -9.16 0.83
CA VAL A 193 -7.55 -9.24 -0.14
C VAL A 193 -7.71 -7.90 -0.86
N VAL A 194 -7.58 -6.78 -0.15
CA VAL A 194 -7.58 -5.44 -0.76
C VAL A 194 -6.42 -5.30 -1.74
N ALA A 195 -5.20 -5.67 -1.34
CA ALA A 195 -4.02 -5.62 -2.22
C ALA A 195 -4.16 -6.50 -3.46
N GLN A 196 -4.78 -7.67 -3.34
CA GLN A 196 -5.09 -8.54 -4.47
C GLN A 196 -6.09 -7.89 -5.43
N CYS A 197 -7.19 -7.33 -4.90
CA CYS A 197 -8.19 -6.63 -5.70
C CYS A 197 -7.57 -5.40 -6.38
N PHE A 198 -6.77 -4.62 -5.64
CA PHE A 198 -6.09 -3.44 -6.14
C PHE A 198 -5.11 -3.79 -7.26
N SER A 199 -4.34 -4.87 -7.10
CA SER A 199 -3.48 -5.41 -8.16
C SER A 199 -4.28 -5.80 -9.40
N GLY A 200 -5.45 -6.41 -9.23
CA GLY A 200 -6.36 -6.72 -10.34
C GLY A 200 -6.80 -5.47 -11.10
N ILE A 201 -7.22 -4.43 -10.38
CA ILE A 201 -7.63 -3.15 -10.96
C ILE A 201 -6.46 -2.48 -11.71
N LEU A 202 -5.27 -2.43 -11.08
CA LEU A 202 -4.09 -1.84 -11.71
C LEU A 202 -3.67 -2.59 -12.98
N LYS A 203 -3.80 -3.92 -13.03
CA LYS A 203 -3.49 -4.72 -14.22
C LYS A 203 -4.34 -4.34 -15.43
N GLU A 204 -5.63 -4.07 -15.24
CA GLU A 204 -6.55 -3.63 -16.29
C GLU A 204 -6.37 -2.15 -16.64
N ARG A 205 -5.77 -1.35 -15.75
CA ARG A 205 -5.55 0.09 -15.97
C ARG A 205 -4.39 0.33 -16.94
N ASN A 206 -4.65 1.08 -18.00
CA ASN A 206 -3.61 1.59 -18.91
C ASN A 206 -3.34 3.06 -18.55
N PHE A 207 -2.24 3.32 -17.86
CA PHE A 207 -1.84 4.68 -17.50
C PHE A 207 -1.23 5.41 -18.70
N THR A 208 -1.58 6.68 -18.88
CA THR A 208 -0.86 7.56 -19.81
C THR A 208 0.52 7.93 -19.26
N LEU A 209 1.38 8.52 -20.10
CA LEU A 209 2.68 9.00 -19.64
C LEU A 209 2.51 10.10 -18.58
N GLU A 210 1.53 10.99 -18.74
CA GLU A 210 1.25 12.03 -17.74
C GLU A 210 0.78 11.44 -16.41
N GLU A 211 -0.08 10.42 -16.42
CA GLU A 211 -0.50 9.73 -15.19
C GLU A 211 0.68 9.04 -14.50
N LEU A 212 1.59 8.42 -15.28
CA LEU A 212 2.80 7.80 -14.73
C LEU A 212 3.74 8.84 -14.11
N ASP A 213 3.89 10.02 -14.72
CA ASP A 213 4.69 11.11 -14.16
C ASP A 213 4.08 11.63 -12.86
N VAL A 214 2.75 11.76 -12.80
CA VAL A 214 2.03 12.10 -11.57
C VAL A 214 2.31 11.06 -10.48
N ILE A 215 2.15 9.75 -10.79
CA ILE A 215 2.46 8.66 -9.84
C ILE A 215 3.90 8.72 -9.33
N ARG A 216 4.87 9.00 -10.21
CA ARG A 216 6.29 9.09 -9.85
C ARG A 216 6.62 10.28 -8.96
N SER A 217 5.89 11.38 -9.13
CA SER A 217 6.06 12.62 -8.36
C SER A 217 5.21 12.69 -7.09
N ASP A 218 4.23 11.79 -6.94
CA ASP A 218 3.30 11.78 -5.80
C ASP A 218 4.05 11.51 -4.49
N ILE A 219 3.97 12.46 -3.55
CA ILE A 219 4.71 12.40 -2.28
C ILE A 219 4.34 11.16 -1.43
N TYR A 220 3.11 10.68 -1.55
CA TYR A 220 2.62 9.52 -0.79
C TYR A 220 3.01 8.19 -1.44
N LEU A 221 3.31 8.17 -2.74
CA LEU A 221 3.79 6.97 -3.44
C LEU A 221 5.31 6.93 -3.60
N LYS A 222 5.98 8.06 -3.35
CA LYS A 222 7.42 8.23 -3.61
C LYS A 222 8.30 7.16 -2.96
N TYR A 223 7.99 6.73 -1.73
CA TYR A 223 8.77 5.68 -1.07
C TYR A 223 8.69 4.33 -1.81
N LEU A 224 7.55 4.00 -2.42
CA LEU A 224 7.37 2.79 -3.24
C LEU A 224 8.14 2.91 -4.56
N VAL A 225 8.03 4.06 -5.22
CA VAL A 225 8.72 4.35 -6.49
C VAL A 225 10.23 4.28 -6.29
N ASP A 226 10.75 4.99 -5.29
CA ASP A 226 12.17 5.02 -4.97
C ASP A 226 12.71 3.62 -4.57
N ALA A 227 11.88 2.81 -3.88
CA ALA A 227 12.24 1.43 -3.54
C ALA A 227 12.35 0.53 -4.78
N ILE A 228 11.42 0.66 -5.72
CA ILE A 228 11.39 -0.06 -7.00
C ILE A 228 12.59 0.34 -7.86
N ASP A 229 12.82 1.65 -8.00
CA ASP A 229 13.93 2.19 -8.77
C ASP A 229 15.29 1.70 -8.22
N TYR A 230 15.45 1.70 -6.90
CA TYR A 230 16.68 1.21 -6.25
C TYR A 230 16.99 -0.26 -6.54
N VAL A 231 15.99 -1.15 -6.47
CA VAL A 231 16.22 -2.58 -6.72
C VAL A 231 16.27 -2.94 -8.20
N THR A 232 15.81 -2.05 -9.08
CA THR A 232 15.84 -2.25 -10.55
C THR A 232 16.99 -1.50 -11.23
N GLY A 233 17.87 -0.85 -10.46
CA GLY A 233 19.06 -0.18 -10.99
C GLY A 233 18.75 1.04 -11.86
N ALA A 234 17.66 1.75 -11.55
CA ALA A 234 17.27 3.00 -12.19
C ALA A 234 18.14 4.17 -11.74
#